data_AF-A0A2G0CCM4-F1
#
_entry.id   AF-A0A2G0CCM4-F1
#
_cell.length_a   1.000
_cell.length_b   1.000
_cell.length_c   1.000
_cell.angle_alpha   90.00
_cell.angle_beta   90.00
_cell.angle_gamma   90.00
#
_symmetry.space_group_name_H-M   'P 1'
#
loop_
_entity.id
_entity.type
_entity.pdbx_description
1 polymer ?
#
loop_
_entity_poly.entity_id
_entity_poly.type
_entity_poly.pdbx_seq_one_letter_code
_entity_poly.pdbx_strand_id
1 'polypeptide(L)'
;MDEPVRRRIMGGAKPPLQSFPMLRFLLLLWLILPTPAAAQFVAPPASQPARHAVTAGYTELSVDYHRPSVRQRLIFGDLVPYGEVWRAGANENTLLQFSTPVRIGDNEVPAGTYSLYLIPRRDTAWTWILNAVTDRWGAQEYNAASDVLRFDAPAERLSRRVESLEYRWMNLAHSAAELVLEWEWYRVGLPLELDTDQRVAQEARQHLNPASDPNDYYEAARYYLETENLSLAKTWIDRWAAATGPQFGRTRRQALIERELGNDTLAHRLMQTSLDLAREAGNDHYIRMNERSLREWSREPVDLLPDTLLSRSIRYHDPRGVWGRQPYGFWLSESRPGGDTRLTGLTLSPGTGDFALQQYSGGKRIELSIQNDEFSYRYQGESEVSDSLLRANRLTRERAELLRDYYDYLWGLPMKLSDAGTLLQPRVHRVWYDGREMLELEVHYTPDTGGDVWFFLFDPVSYALQGYRFYHAAEGPASGEYILLEDEAEIEGLILPATRHWYHTRENRYLGTDRVVDGRQ
;
A
#
# COMPACT_ATOMS: atom_id res chain seq x y z
N MET A 1 -81.51 42.92 -40.49
CA MET A 1 -80.60 44.06 -40.29
C MET A 1 -79.18 43.56 -40.21
N ASP A 2 -78.30 43.77 -41.18
CA ASP A 2 -78.44 44.09 -42.61
C ASP A 2 -77.07 43.88 -43.25
N GLU A 3 -77.13 43.60 -44.54
CA GLU A 3 -76.10 43.47 -45.57
C GLU A 3 -74.64 43.96 -45.33
N PRO A 4 -73.66 43.28 -45.97
CA PRO A 4 -72.31 43.76 -46.16
C PRO A 4 -72.18 44.60 -47.46
N VAL A 5 -71.41 45.69 -47.38
CA VAL A 5 -71.11 46.58 -48.52
C VAL A 5 -69.90 46.11 -49.31
N ARG A 6 -70.12 45.90 -50.61
CA ARG A 6 -69.12 45.73 -51.68
C ARG A 6 -68.32 47.02 -51.94
N ARG A 7 -67.03 46.89 -52.29
CA ARG A 7 -66.34 47.85 -53.18
C ARG A 7 -65.45 47.18 -54.24
N ARG A 8 -66.00 47.20 -55.45
CA ARG A 8 -65.49 47.62 -56.78
C ARG A 8 -64.05 47.31 -57.23
N ILE A 9 -64.02 46.71 -58.42
CA ILE A 9 -62.94 46.40 -59.36
C ILE A 9 -62.55 47.63 -60.21
N MET A 10 -61.28 47.70 -60.63
CA MET A 10 -60.70 48.03 -61.97
C MET A 10 -59.23 48.39 -61.73
N GLY A 11 -58.18 47.87 -62.37
CA GLY A 11 -57.99 47.10 -63.60
C GLY A 11 -56.67 47.60 -64.21
N GLY A 12 -55.70 46.72 -64.51
CA GLY A 12 -54.46 47.15 -65.16
C GLY A 12 -53.33 46.11 -65.23
N ALA A 13 -53.17 45.53 -66.43
CA ALA A 13 -51.97 44.95 -67.04
C ALA A 13 -51.45 43.55 -66.62
N LYS A 14 -51.49 42.62 -67.58
CA LYS A 14 -50.78 41.31 -67.67
C LYS A 14 -49.30 41.53 -68.07
N PRO A 15 -48.37 40.58 -67.79
CA PRO A 15 -48.06 39.48 -68.74
C PRO A 15 -47.64 38.16 -68.02
N PRO A 16 -47.09 37.14 -68.71
CA PRO A 16 -47.79 36.11 -69.48
C PRO A 16 -47.76 34.70 -68.84
N LEU A 17 -48.60 33.81 -69.37
CA LEU A 17 -48.70 32.39 -69.02
C LEU A 17 -47.42 31.61 -69.38
N GLN A 18 -46.97 30.75 -68.47
CA GLN A 18 -46.25 29.52 -68.83
C GLN A 18 -47.08 28.31 -68.42
N SER A 19 -47.40 27.50 -69.42
CA SER A 19 -48.14 26.26 -69.36
C SER A 19 -47.26 25.12 -68.84
N PHE A 20 -47.77 24.39 -67.85
CA PHE A 20 -47.26 23.08 -67.44
C PHE A 20 -47.56 22.02 -68.51
N PRO A 21 -46.65 21.03 -68.71
CA PRO A 21 -47.05 19.67 -69.01
C PRO A 21 -46.60 18.72 -67.90
N MET A 22 -47.46 18.53 -66.89
CA MET A 22 -47.43 17.37 -65.99
C MET A 22 -47.96 16.15 -66.76
N LEU A 23 -47.11 15.32 -67.39
CA LEU A 23 -47.45 13.90 -67.62
C LEU A 23 -46.30 12.96 -68.06
N ARG A 24 -45.03 13.37 -68.00
CA ARG A 24 -43.89 12.50 -68.41
C ARG A 24 -42.91 12.11 -67.30
N PHE A 25 -43.15 12.53 -66.05
CA PHE A 25 -42.20 12.33 -64.94
C PHE A 25 -42.60 11.24 -63.92
N LEU A 26 -43.61 10.42 -64.21
CA LEU A 26 -44.07 9.36 -63.29
C LEU A 26 -43.70 7.93 -63.73
N LEU A 27 -43.05 7.76 -64.88
CA LEU A 27 -42.61 6.45 -65.39
C LEU A 27 -41.08 6.24 -65.40
N LEU A 28 -40.28 7.25 -65.01
CA LEU A 28 -38.82 7.11 -64.88
C LEU A 28 -38.35 6.90 -63.43
N LEU A 29 -39.26 6.89 -62.44
CA LEU A 29 -38.95 6.74 -61.02
C LEU A 29 -39.19 5.31 -60.50
N TRP A 30 -39.23 4.32 -61.40
CA TRP A 30 -39.43 2.90 -61.07
C TRP A 30 -38.31 1.98 -61.59
N LEU A 31 -37.14 2.56 -61.92
CA LEU A 31 -35.96 1.82 -62.41
C LEU A 31 -34.67 2.06 -61.61
N ILE A 32 -34.80 2.56 -60.37
CA ILE A 32 -33.69 2.61 -59.41
C ILE A 32 -34.15 1.88 -58.14
N LEU A 33 -34.44 0.58 -58.28
CA LEU A 33 -34.44 -0.30 -57.12
C LEU A 33 -32.97 -0.71 -56.90
N PRO A 34 -32.36 -0.40 -55.75
CA PRO A 34 -31.05 -0.93 -55.42
C PRO A 34 -31.16 -2.45 -55.41
N THR A 35 -30.41 -3.12 -56.29
CA THR A 35 -30.24 -4.57 -56.18
C THR A 35 -29.66 -4.84 -54.80
N PRO A 36 -30.30 -5.66 -53.95
CA PRO A 36 -29.66 -6.08 -52.71
C PRO A 36 -28.36 -6.79 -53.11
N ALA A 37 -27.21 -6.22 -52.74
CA ALA A 37 -25.96 -6.95 -52.82
C ALA A 37 -26.16 -8.20 -51.98
N ALA A 38 -26.16 -9.36 -52.63
CA ALA A 38 -26.15 -10.63 -51.92
C ALA A 38 -24.89 -10.61 -51.05
N ALA A 39 -25.06 -10.49 -49.73
CA ALA A 39 -23.97 -10.67 -48.80
C ALA A 39 -23.37 -12.05 -49.07
N GLN A 40 -22.13 -12.10 -49.55
CA GLN A 40 -21.40 -13.36 -49.66
C GLN A 40 -21.36 -13.98 -48.27
N PHE A 41 -21.62 -15.29 -48.20
CA PHE A 41 -21.44 -16.04 -46.97
C PHE A 41 -19.96 -15.99 -46.57
N VAL A 42 -19.65 -15.24 -45.51
CA VAL A 42 -18.33 -15.22 -44.89
C VAL A 42 -18.40 -16.06 -43.63
N ALA A 43 -17.80 -17.25 -43.68
CA ALA A 43 -17.64 -18.06 -42.48
C ALA A 43 -16.63 -17.40 -41.53
N PRO A 44 -16.85 -17.45 -40.20
CA PRO A 44 -15.84 -16.99 -39.24
C PRO A 44 -14.51 -17.71 -39.46
N PRO A 45 -13.37 -17.00 -39.42
CA PRO A 45 -12.07 -17.63 -39.66
C PRO A 45 -11.73 -18.65 -38.56
N ALA A 46 -11.01 -19.71 -38.92
CA ALA A 46 -10.60 -20.75 -37.97
C ALA A 46 -9.69 -20.22 -36.84
N SER A 47 -8.97 -19.13 -37.11
CA SER A 47 -8.18 -18.35 -36.14
C SER A 47 -8.68 -16.91 -36.17
N GLN A 48 -9.29 -16.49 -35.07
CA GLN A 48 -9.88 -15.16 -34.95
C GLN A 48 -8.78 -14.09 -34.90
N PRO A 49 -8.96 -12.91 -35.51
CA PRO A 49 -8.06 -11.79 -35.35
C PRO A 49 -8.12 -11.23 -33.93
N ALA A 50 -7.03 -10.63 -33.47
CA ALA A 50 -6.90 -9.95 -32.20
C ALA A 50 -5.90 -8.79 -32.31
N ARG A 51 -6.10 -7.76 -31.48
CA ARG A 51 -5.21 -6.61 -31.37
C ARG A 51 -4.99 -6.24 -29.91
N HIS A 52 -3.76 -5.95 -29.53
CA HIS A 52 -3.44 -5.29 -28.26
C HIS A 52 -2.63 -4.03 -28.51
N ALA A 53 -3.10 -2.91 -27.98
CA ALA A 53 -2.42 -1.63 -28.08
C ALA A 53 -2.32 -0.97 -26.69
N VAL A 54 -1.18 -0.37 -26.40
CA VAL A 54 -0.90 0.38 -25.18
C VAL A 54 -0.06 1.61 -25.51
N THR A 55 -0.05 2.59 -24.61
CA THR A 55 0.92 3.69 -24.64
C THR A 55 1.83 3.55 -23.42
N ALA A 56 3.13 3.49 -23.64
CA ALA A 56 4.15 3.48 -22.60
C ALA A 56 5.05 4.70 -22.80
N GLY A 57 5.18 5.54 -21.77
CA GLY A 57 5.78 6.87 -21.91
C GLY A 57 5.07 7.68 -23.01
N TYR A 58 5.80 8.03 -24.07
CA TYR A 58 5.28 8.74 -25.25
C TYR A 58 5.08 7.83 -26.48
N THR A 59 5.24 6.52 -26.33
CA THR A 59 5.26 5.57 -27.44
C THR A 59 3.99 4.72 -27.44
N GLU A 60 3.26 4.78 -28.55
CA GLU A 60 2.16 3.84 -28.83
C GLU A 60 2.76 2.55 -29.38
N LEU A 61 2.38 1.45 -28.75
CA LEU A 61 2.84 0.10 -29.05
C LEU A 61 1.62 -0.74 -29.41
N SER A 62 1.61 -1.42 -30.56
CA SER A 62 0.54 -2.36 -30.88
C SER A 62 1.00 -3.63 -31.57
N VAL A 63 0.25 -4.71 -31.31
CA VAL A 63 0.40 -5.99 -32.00
C VAL A 63 -0.96 -6.42 -32.56
N ASP A 64 -1.00 -6.68 -33.86
CA ASP A 64 -2.16 -7.19 -34.60
C ASP A 64 -1.83 -8.62 -35.09
N TYR A 65 -2.67 -9.61 -34.78
CA TYR A 65 -2.36 -11.02 -35.02
C TYR A 65 -3.63 -11.87 -35.14
N HIS A 66 -3.49 -13.11 -35.62
CA HIS A 66 -4.53 -14.13 -35.48
C HIS A 66 -4.10 -15.19 -34.47
N ARG A 67 -5.05 -15.61 -33.62
CA ARG A 67 -4.84 -16.52 -32.49
C ARG A 67 -5.21 -17.98 -32.81
N PRO A 68 -4.27 -18.83 -33.29
CA PRO A 68 -4.52 -20.25 -33.44
C PRO A 68 -4.69 -20.96 -32.09
N SER A 69 -5.47 -22.04 -32.08
CA SER A 69 -5.63 -22.91 -30.90
C SER A 69 -4.83 -24.21 -31.04
N VAL A 70 -4.41 -24.78 -29.91
CA VAL A 70 -3.64 -26.01 -29.89
C VAL A 70 -4.43 -27.19 -30.49
N ARG A 71 -5.70 -27.35 -30.07
CA ARG A 71 -6.64 -28.39 -30.56
C ARG A 71 -6.08 -29.82 -30.51
N GLN A 72 -5.56 -30.21 -29.34
CA GLN A 72 -5.02 -31.56 -29.08
C GLN A 72 -3.84 -31.99 -29.99
N ARG A 73 -3.17 -31.05 -30.65
CA ARG A 73 -1.97 -31.30 -31.46
C ARG A 73 -0.71 -30.97 -30.69
N LEU A 74 0.41 -31.57 -31.09
CA LEU A 74 1.73 -31.10 -30.69
C LEU A 74 2.05 -29.83 -31.49
N ILE A 75 2.34 -28.72 -30.83
CA ILE A 75 2.64 -27.47 -31.53
C ILE A 75 4.11 -27.40 -31.90
N PHE A 76 4.98 -27.25 -30.92
CA PHE A 76 6.40 -27.06 -31.17
C PHE A 76 7.12 -28.41 -31.36
N GLY A 77 7.73 -28.59 -32.52
CA GLY A 77 8.36 -29.83 -32.97
C GLY A 77 7.51 -30.67 -33.93
N ASP A 78 6.28 -30.24 -34.25
CA ASP A 78 5.43 -30.84 -35.28
C ASP A 78 4.78 -29.76 -36.15
N LEU A 79 3.69 -29.12 -35.67
CA LEU A 79 3.02 -28.05 -36.43
C LEU A 79 3.96 -26.86 -36.70
N VAL A 80 4.79 -26.52 -35.72
CA VAL A 80 5.85 -25.52 -35.81
C VAL A 80 7.18 -26.24 -35.60
N PRO A 81 7.91 -26.60 -36.66
CA PRO A 81 9.20 -27.27 -36.53
C PRO A 81 10.23 -26.40 -35.81
N TYR A 82 11.07 -27.03 -34.99
CA TYR A 82 12.20 -26.33 -34.37
C TYR A 82 13.26 -25.98 -35.42
N GLY A 83 13.86 -24.79 -35.29
CA GLY A 83 14.90 -24.29 -36.20
C GLY A 83 14.38 -23.62 -37.47
N GLU A 84 13.07 -23.67 -37.72
CA GLU A 84 12.42 -23.07 -38.88
C GLU A 84 11.76 -21.73 -38.54
N VAL A 85 11.64 -20.85 -39.53
CA VAL A 85 10.97 -19.56 -39.36
C VAL A 85 9.45 -19.76 -39.28
N TRP A 86 8.86 -19.24 -38.23
CA TRP A 86 7.42 -19.24 -37.99
C TRP A 86 6.90 -17.81 -37.92
N ARG A 87 5.77 -17.55 -38.60
CA ARG A 87 5.07 -16.24 -38.61
C ARG A 87 4.47 -15.80 -37.27
N ALA A 88 4.75 -16.54 -36.20
CA ALA A 88 4.31 -16.24 -34.84
C ALA A 88 2.79 -15.99 -34.72
N GLY A 89 1.98 -16.68 -35.53
CA GLY A 89 0.55 -16.42 -35.69
C GLY A 89 -0.11 -17.29 -36.75
N ALA A 90 -1.32 -16.93 -37.18
CA ALA A 90 -2.08 -17.60 -38.25
C ALA A 90 -2.50 -16.61 -39.35
N ASN A 91 -2.84 -17.13 -40.54
CA ASN A 91 -3.28 -16.34 -41.68
C ASN A 91 -2.23 -15.29 -42.13
N GLU A 92 -2.57 -13.99 -42.07
CA GLU A 92 -1.71 -12.84 -42.33
C GLU A 92 -0.55 -12.73 -41.32
N ASN A 93 0.44 -11.89 -41.64
CA ASN A 93 1.52 -11.58 -40.71
C ASN A 93 1.01 -11.06 -39.37
N THR A 94 1.67 -11.50 -38.29
CA THR A 94 1.61 -10.77 -37.03
C THR A 94 2.34 -9.45 -37.22
N LEU A 95 1.65 -8.32 -37.01
CA LEU A 95 2.19 -6.98 -37.19
C LEU A 95 2.49 -6.35 -35.84
N LEU A 96 3.71 -5.87 -35.66
CA LEU A 96 4.19 -5.13 -34.51
C LEU A 96 4.45 -3.68 -34.92
N GLN A 97 3.87 -2.72 -34.20
CA GLN A 97 3.94 -1.30 -34.54
C GLN A 97 4.41 -0.46 -33.35
N PHE A 98 5.27 0.52 -33.66
CA PHE A 98 5.78 1.52 -32.73
C PHE A 98 5.57 2.93 -33.32
N SER A 99 5.01 3.87 -32.55
CA SER A 99 4.85 5.26 -33.01
C SER A 99 6.12 6.11 -32.91
N THR A 100 7.09 5.68 -32.11
CA THR A 100 8.41 6.32 -31.97
C THR A 100 9.51 5.24 -32.02
N PRO A 101 10.78 5.62 -32.26
CA PRO A 101 11.89 4.67 -32.19
C PRO A 101 11.95 3.98 -30.81
N VAL A 102 12.30 2.70 -30.82
CA VAL A 102 12.47 1.88 -29.61
C VAL A 102 13.81 1.16 -29.66
N ARG A 103 14.33 0.74 -28.51
CA ARG A 103 15.55 -0.06 -28.42
C ARG A 103 15.21 -1.48 -27.98
N ILE A 104 15.77 -2.48 -28.68
CA ILE A 104 15.58 -3.91 -28.39
C ILE A 104 16.98 -4.55 -28.30
N GLY A 105 17.36 -4.98 -27.09
CA GLY A 105 18.77 -5.27 -26.81
C GLY A 105 19.62 -4.03 -27.09
N ASP A 106 20.73 -4.19 -27.80
CA ASP A 106 21.61 -3.06 -28.16
C ASP A 106 21.23 -2.36 -29.48
N ASN A 107 20.09 -2.71 -30.08
CA ASN A 107 19.71 -2.24 -31.41
C ASN A 107 18.60 -1.19 -31.32
N GLU A 108 18.80 -0.07 -32.00
CA GLU A 108 17.76 0.92 -32.22
C GLU A 108 16.87 0.50 -33.41
N VAL A 109 15.56 0.47 -33.19
CA VAL A 109 14.54 0.13 -34.18
C VAL A 109 13.71 1.38 -34.46
N PRO A 110 13.70 1.89 -35.71
CA PRO A 110 12.92 3.07 -36.06
C PRO A 110 11.42 2.88 -35.83
N ALA A 111 10.70 3.98 -35.64
CA ALA A 111 9.24 3.98 -35.65
C ALA A 111 8.70 3.38 -36.96
N GLY A 112 7.66 2.56 -36.87
CA GLY A 112 7.11 1.88 -38.04
C GLY A 112 6.30 0.64 -37.69
N THR A 113 5.91 -0.08 -38.74
CA THR A 113 5.20 -1.37 -38.66
C THR A 113 6.10 -2.45 -39.23
N TYR A 114 6.23 -3.56 -38.49
CA TYR A 114 7.08 -4.68 -38.83
C TYR A 114 6.31 -5.99 -38.74
N SER A 115 6.63 -6.94 -39.62
CA SER A 115 6.19 -8.32 -39.46
C SER A 115 7.01 -9.02 -38.39
N LEU A 116 6.33 -9.71 -37.49
CA LEU A 116 6.92 -10.47 -36.41
C LEU A 116 7.04 -11.95 -36.78
N TYR A 117 8.25 -12.48 -36.70
CA TYR A 117 8.52 -13.92 -36.85
C TYR A 117 9.30 -14.45 -35.63
N LEU A 118 9.29 -15.77 -35.47
CA LEU A 118 10.01 -16.50 -34.43
C LEU A 118 10.72 -17.71 -35.03
N ILE A 119 11.90 -18.03 -34.52
CA ILE A 119 12.55 -19.32 -34.73
C ILE A 119 12.57 -20.06 -33.39
N PRO A 120 11.66 -21.03 -33.17
CA PRO A 120 11.66 -21.81 -31.94
C PRO A 120 12.83 -22.79 -31.92
N ARG A 121 13.40 -23.01 -30.75
CA ARG A 121 14.48 -23.99 -30.51
C ARG A 121 14.15 -24.87 -29.31
N ARG A 122 14.68 -26.10 -29.30
CA ARG A 122 14.38 -27.08 -28.25
C ARG A 122 15.10 -26.78 -26.94
N ASP A 123 16.41 -26.52 -27.02
CA ASP A 123 17.30 -26.48 -25.85
C ASP A 123 17.99 -25.12 -25.65
N THR A 124 17.71 -24.14 -26.51
CA THR A 124 18.33 -22.81 -26.49
C THR A 124 17.27 -21.71 -26.65
N ALA A 125 17.69 -20.46 -26.50
CA ALA A 125 16.85 -19.28 -26.76
C ALA A 125 16.17 -19.34 -28.14
N TRP A 126 14.95 -18.81 -28.19
CA TRP A 126 14.21 -18.60 -29.43
C TRP A 126 14.60 -17.26 -30.03
N THR A 127 14.55 -17.15 -31.35
CA THR A 127 14.93 -15.91 -32.04
C THR A 127 13.68 -15.17 -32.50
N TRP A 128 13.42 -13.99 -31.93
CA TRP A 128 12.50 -13.00 -32.49
C TRP A 128 13.09 -12.37 -33.74
N ILE A 129 12.25 -12.09 -34.72
CA ILE A 129 12.64 -11.42 -35.95
C ILE A 129 11.62 -10.33 -36.28
N LEU A 130 12.10 -9.11 -36.48
CA LEU A 130 11.33 -8.02 -37.07
C LEU A 130 11.72 -7.91 -38.53
N ASN A 131 10.74 -7.93 -39.43
CA ASN A 131 10.94 -7.88 -40.87
C ASN A 131 10.16 -6.71 -41.49
N ALA A 132 10.76 -6.02 -42.46
CA ALA A 132 10.18 -4.82 -43.06
C ALA A 132 9.01 -5.08 -44.02
N VAL A 133 8.79 -6.33 -44.46
CA VAL A 133 7.68 -6.68 -45.36
C VAL A 133 6.44 -7.03 -44.54
N THR A 134 5.36 -6.26 -44.67
CA THR A 134 4.18 -6.30 -43.78
C THR A 134 2.89 -6.83 -44.42
N ASP A 135 2.91 -7.18 -45.70
CA ASP A 135 1.72 -7.40 -46.52
C ASP A 135 1.54 -8.85 -46.99
N ARG A 136 2.00 -9.84 -46.20
CA ARG A 136 2.04 -11.26 -46.63
C ARG A 136 1.05 -12.15 -45.89
N TRP A 137 0.80 -13.29 -46.53
CA TRP A 137 0.01 -14.37 -45.97
C TRP A 137 0.91 -15.61 -45.79
N GLY A 138 0.97 -16.13 -44.56
CA GLY A 138 1.85 -17.24 -44.23
C GLY A 138 3.35 -16.90 -44.11
N ALA A 139 4.20 -17.94 -44.11
CA ALA A 139 5.66 -17.82 -43.93
C ALA A 139 6.47 -18.21 -45.20
N GLN A 140 5.80 -18.67 -46.26
CA GLN A 140 6.47 -19.23 -47.46
C GLN A 140 7.18 -18.17 -48.31
N GLU A 141 6.80 -16.90 -48.18
CA GLU A 141 7.42 -15.76 -48.86
C GLU A 141 8.38 -14.98 -47.96
N TYR A 142 8.79 -15.56 -46.83
CA TYR A 142 9.76 -14.94 -45.93
C TYR A 142 11.12 -14.73 -46.62
N ASN A 143 11.68 -13.53 -46.48
CA ASN A 143 12.99 -13.16 -46.99
C ASN A 143 13.86 -12.56 -45.88
N ALA A 144 14.92 -13.27 -45.50
CA ALA A 144 15.86 -12.84 -44.47
C ALA A 144 16.60 -11.54 -44.82
N ALA A 145 16.71 -11.17 -46.10
CA ALA A 145 17.31 -9.90 -46.51
C ALA A 145 16.47 -8.68 -46.11
N SER A 146 15.22 -8.88 -45.70
CA SER A 146 14.30 -7.84 -45.20
C SER A 146 14.21 -7.81 -43.68
N ASP A 147 15.01 -8.62 -42.97
CA ASP A 147 15.08 -8.57 -41.51
C ASP A 147 15.72 -7.26 -41.05
N VAL A 148 15.04 -6.57 -40.14
CA VAL A 148 15.50 -5.35 -39.49
C VAL A 148 16.21 -5.68 -38.17
N LEU A 149 15.74 -6.72 -37.48
CA LEU A 149 16.30 -7.18 -36.22
C LEU A 149 16.14 -8.68 -36.06
N ARG A 150 17.14 -9.32 -35.46
CA ARG A 150 17.03 -10.63 -34.82
C ARG A 150 17.43 -10.52 -33.37
N PHE A 151 16.61 -11.04 -32.47
CA PHE A 151 16.84 -10.95 -31.02
C PHE A 151 16.56 -12.29 -30.36
N ASP A 152 17.56 -12.84 -29.67
CA ASP A 152 17.41 -14.12 -28.96
C ASP A 152 16.83 -13.89 -27.56
N ALA A 153 15.76 -14.61 -27.23
CA ALA A 153 15.08 -14.56 -25.95
C ALA A 153 14.85 -15.96 -25.37
N PRO A 154 14.95 -16.14 -24.05
CA PRO A 154 14.65 -17.42 -23.43
C PRO A 154 13.17 -17.80 -23.65
N ALA A 155 12.92 -19.07 -23.92
CA ALA A 155 11.57 -19.63 -23.94
C ALA A 155 11.29 -20.33 -22.61
N GLU A 156 10.44 -19.71 -21.78
CA GLU A 156 10.09 -20.20 -20.47
C GLU A 156 8.97 -21.23 -20.58
N ARG A 157 9.11 -22.37 -19.89
CA ARG A 157 8.05 -23.37 -19.82
C ARG A 157 7.04 -23.00 -18.74
N LEU A 158 5.77 -22.83 -19.14
CA LEU A 158 4.64 -22.53 -18.27
C LEU A 158 4.19 -23.74 -17.47
N SER A 159 3.66 -23.50 -16.27
CA SER A 159 3.06 -24.51 -15.40
C SER A 159 1.64 -24.93 -15.81
N ARG A 160 0.97 -24.09 -16.61
CA ARG A 160 -0.37 -24.35 -17.15
C ARG A 160 -0.36 -24.14 -18.65
N ARG A 161 -1.07 -25.01 -19.36
CA ARG A 161 -1.19 -24.94 -20.82
C ARG A 161 -2.09 -23.78 -21.25
N VAL A 162 -1.63 -23.01 -22.22
CA VAL A 162 -2.37 -21.92 -22.87
C VAL A 162 -2.94 -22.43 -24.21
N GLU A 163 -4.27 -22.51 -24.30
CA GLU A 163 -4.93 -23.16 -25.44
C GLU A 163 -4.90 -22.33 -26.72
N SER A 164 -5.03 -21.00 -26.61
CA SER A 164 -5.01 -20.08 -27.76
C SER A 164 -3.81 -19.16 -27.65
N LEU A 165 -3.09 -18.98 -28.75
CA LEU A 165 -1.95 -18.07 -28.81
C LEU A 165 -2.38 -16.67 -28.39
N GLU A 166 -1.63 -16.07 -27.47
CA GLU A 166 -1.89 -14.74 -26.96
C GLU A 166 -0.62 -13.89 -26.98
N TYR A 167 -0.78 -12.61 -27.34
CA TYR A 167 0.23 -11.58 -27.12
C TYR A 167 -0.26 -10.60 -26.05
N ARG A 168 0.64 -10.16 -25.18
CA ARG A 168 0.34 -9.14 -24.16
C ARG A 168 1.50 -8.18 -24.00
N TRP A 169 1.18 -6.93 -23.71
CA TRP A 169 2.15 -5.98 -23.19
C TRP A 169 2.23 -6.13 -21.67
N MET A 170 3.42 -6.39 -21.16
CA MET A 170 3.71 -6.59 -19.74
C MET A 170 4.86 -5.67 -19.31
N ASN A 171 5.09 -5.59 -17.99
CA ASN A 171 6.21 -4.85 -17.40
C ASN A 171 6.31 -3.40 -17.90
N LEU A 172 5.16 -2.73 -18.04
CA LEU A 172 5.08 -1.34 -18.47
C LEU A 172 5.69 -0.45 -17.39
N ALA A 173 6.73 0.28 -17.78
CA ALA A 173 7.38 1.33 -17.01
C ALA A 173 7.42 2.62 -17.84
N HIS A 174 7.93 3.71 -17.26
CA HIS A 174 8.07 4.98 -17.99
C HIS A 174 8.90 4.84 -19.27
N SER A 175 10.01 4.11 -19.18
CA SER A 175 11.00 3.95 -20.25
C SER A 175 11.13 2.50 -20.75
N ALA A 176 10.21 1.61 -20.39
CA ALA A 176 10.29 0.21 -20.81
C ALA A 176 8.91 -0.45 -20.97
N ALA A 177 8.86 -1.45 -21.84
CA ALA A 177 7.73 -2.34 -22.01
C ALA A 177 8.20 -3.72 -22.49
N GLU A 178 7.41 -4.76 -22.29
CA GLU A 178 7.73 -6.09 -22.79
C GLU A 178 6.56 -6.66 -23.59
N LEU A 179 6.81 -7.07 -24.83
CA LEU A 179 5.85 -7.86 -25.59
C LEU A 179 6.04 -9.33 -25.24
N VAL A 180 5.00 -9.95 -24.70
CA VAL A 180 5.02 -11.36 -24.27
C VAL A 180 4.13 -12.17 -25.19
N LEU A 181 4.67 -13.25 -25.77
CA LEU A 181 3.90 -14.31 -26.42
C LEU A 181 3.73 -15.47 -25.45
N GLU A 182 2.50 -15.99 -25.36
CA GLU A 182 2.20 -17.25 -24.67
C GLU A 182 1.40 -18.18 -25.58
N TRP A 183 1.87 -19.41 -25.76
CA TRP A 183 1.12 -20.44 -26.46
C TRP A 183 1.56 -21.85 -26.07
N GLU A 184 0.59 -22.75 -25.93
CA GLU A 184 0.79 -24.13 -25.48
C GLU A 184 1.48 -24.17 -24.11
N TRP A 185 2.78 -24.45 -24.06
CA TRP A 185 3.56 -24.52 -22.81
C TRP A 185 4.64 -23.45 -22.71
N TYR A 186 4.71 -22.52 -23.66
CA TYR A 186 5.83 -21.59 -23.72
C TYR A 186 5.40 -20.14 -23.57
N ARG A 187 6.24 -19.39 -22.86
CA ARG A 187 6.26 -17.94 -22.82
C ARG A 187 7.57 -17.43 -23.39
N VAL A 188 7.51 -16.41 -24.24
CA VAL A 188 8.69 -15.74 -24.77
C VAL A 188 8.48 -14.24 -24.68
N GLY A 189 9.42 -13.54 -24.05
CA GLY A 189 9.41 -12.08 -23.93
C GLY A 189 10.27 -11.41 -25.00
N LEU A 190 9.85 -10.22 -25.42
CA LEU A 190 10.63 -9.28 -26.22
C LEU A 190 10.67 -7.96 -25.45
N PRO A 191 11.79 -7.62 -24.79
CA PRO A 191 11.92 -6.38 -24.05
C PRO A 191 12.15 -5.19 -24.99
N LEU A 192 11.49 -4.08 -24.69
CA LEU A 192 11.62 -2.80 -25.37
C LEU A 192 12.03 -1.75 -24.36
N GLU A 193 13.00 -0.93 -24.74
CA GLU A 193 13.33 0.31 -24.07
C GLU A 193 12.86 1.51 -24.91
N LEU A 194 12.41 2.54 -24.22
CA LEU A 194 11.75 3.71 -24.78
C LEU A 194 12.53 4.97 -24.41
N ASP A 195 12.66 5.91 -25.34
CA ASP A 195 13.36 7.18 -25.13
C ASP A 195 12.52 8.21 -24.36
N THR A 196 11.85 7.76 -23.29
CA THR A 196 10.91 8.60 -22.52
C THR A 196 11.65 9.70 -21.76
N ASP A 197 12.82 9.40 -21.17
CA ASP A 197 13.58 10.38 -20.39
C ASP A 197 14.03 11.58 -21.23
N GLN A 198 14.56 11.33 -22.43
CA GLN A 198 14.98 12.39 -23.34
C GLN A 198 13.79 13.24 -23.77
N ARG A 199 12.63 12.61 -24.02
CA ARG A 199 11.39 13.32 -24.36
C ARG A 199 10.88 14.17 -23.20
N VAL A 200 10.81 13.63 -21.97
CA VAL A 200 10.43 14.44 -20.80
C VAL A 200 11.38 15.62 -20.63
N ALA A 201 12.69 15.42 -20.78
CA ALA A 201 13.66 16.50 -20.70
C ALA A 201 13.45 17.57 -21.79
N GLN A 202 13.11 17.16 -23.02
CA GLN A 202 12.80 18.07 -24.12
C GLN A 202 11.51 18.87 -23.84
N GLU A 203 10.43 18.20 -23.47
CA GLU A 203 9.14 18.83 -23.11
C GLU A 203 9.33 19.80 -21.93
N ALA A 204 10.08 19.40 -20.91
CA ALA A 204 10.38 20.24 -19.75
C ALA A 204 11.13 21.53 -20.14
N ARG A 205 12.10 21.45 -21.07
CA ARG A 205 12.83 22.63 -21.56
C ARG A 205 11.92 23.59 -22.31
N GLN A 206 10.98 23.06 -23.09
CA GLN A 206 10.07 23.86 -23.91
C GLN A 206 8.95 24.50 -23.08
N HIS A 207 8.42 23.77 -22.10
CA HIS A 207 7.16 24.14 -21.45
C HIS A 207 7.29 24.60 -20.00
N LEU A 208 8.38 24.32 -19.29
CA LEU A 208 8.48 24.58 -17.84
C LEU A 208 9.37 25.78 -17.50
N ASN A 209 9.56 26.73 -18.41
CA ASN A 209 10.38 27.94 -18.16
C ASN A 209 9.76 29.21 -18.81
N PRO A 210 8.67 29.77 -18.25
CA PRO A 210 7.88 29.26 -17.14
C PRO A 210 6.78 28.29 -17.60
N ALA A 211 6.31 27.42 -16.69
CA ALA A 211 5.11 26.62 -16.89
C ALA A 211 3.87 27.50 -17.00
N SER A 212 2.96 27.13 -17.91
CA SER A 212 1.64 27.77 -18.05
C SER A 212 0.69 27.32 -16.94
N ASP A 213 0.76 26.04 -16.55
CA ASP A 213 0.13 25.52 -15.33
C ASP A 213 1.24 25.15 -14.32
N PRO A 214 1.27 25.74 -13.12
CA PRO A 214 2.18 25.34 -12.05
C PRO A 214 2.13 23.84 -11.72
N ASN A 215 1.03 23.15 -12.00
CA ASN A 215 0.91 21.71 -11.82
C ASN A 215 1.92 20.92 -12.67
N ASP A 216 2.34 21.44 -13.81
CA ASP A 216 3.29 20.75 -14.70
C ASP A 216 4.67 20.59 -14.04
N TYR A 217 5.06 21.53 -13.16
CA TYR A 217 6.23 21.38 -12.31
C TYR A 217 6.10 20.16 -11.38
N TYR A 218 4.91 19.94 -10.82
CA TYR A 218 4.69 18.78 -9.94
C TYR A 218 4.72 17.47 -10.71
N GLU A 219 4.12 17.41 -11.91
CA GLU A 219 4.17 16.20 -12.75
C GLU A 219 5.60 15.87 -13.18
N ALA A 220 6.40 16.86 -13.55
CA ALA A 220 7.82 16.67 -13.80
C ALA A 220 8.56 16.16 -12.55
N ALA A 221 8.30 16.76 -11.38
CA ALA A 221 8.91 16.30 -10.13
C ALA A 221 8.57 14.85 -9.81
N ARG A 222 7.30 14.45 -10.00
CA ARG A 222 6.83 13.08 -9.82
C ARG A 222 7.53 12.11 -10.76
N TYR A 223 7.63 12.45 -12.05
CA TYR A 223 8.34 11.65 -13.04
C TYR A 223 9.80 11.40 -12.63
N TYR A 224 10.53 12.46 -12.28
CA TYR A 224 11.93 12.34 -11.89
C TYR A 224 12.12 11.61 -10.55
N LEU A 225 11.14 11.67 -9.65
CA LEU A 225 11.17 10.85 -8.43
C LEU A 225 10.98 9.36 -8.74
N GLU A 226 10.04 9.01 -9.62
CA GLU A 226 9.75 7.64 -10.03
C GLU A 226 10.88 7.01 -10.89
N THR A 227 11.72 7.85 -11.49
CA THR A 227 12.93 7.45 -12.23
C THR A 227 14.23 7.69 -11.44
N GLU A 228 14.11 7.84 -10.11
CA GLU A 228 15.22 7.95 -9.15
C GLU A 228 16.19 9.13 -9.38
N ASN A 229 15.77 10.15 -10.13
CA ASN A 229 16.52 11.39 -10.32
C ASN A 229 16.13 12.45 -9.29
N LEU A 230 16.61 12.28 -8.06
CA LEU A 230 16.27 13.14 -6.93
C LEU A 230 16.61 14.62 -7.14
N SER A 231 17.70 14.92 -7.84
CA SER A 231 18.12 16.31 -8.09
C SER A 231 17.11 17.05 -8.99
N LEU A 232 16.64 16.41 -10.06
CA LEU A 232 15.62 17.01 -10.92
C LEU A 232 14.25 17.00 -10.23
N ALA A 233 13.91 15.94 -9.50
CA ALA A 233 12.69 15.89 -8.71
C ALA A 233 12.62 17.08 -7.73
N LYS A 234 13.70 17.33 -6.99
CA LYS A 234 13.85 18.48 -6.09
C LYS A 234 13.68 19.82 -6.83
N THR A 235 14.37 19.97 -7.96
CA THR A 235 14.32 21.21 -8.76
C THR A 235 12.88 21.57 -9.13
N TRP A 236 12.11 20.59 -9.59
CA TRP A 236 10.75 20.81 -10.05
C TRP A 236 9.74 20.94 -8.91
N ILE A 237 9.87 20.16 -7.83
CA ILE A 237 8.96 20.29 -6.67
C ILE A 237 9.15 21.64 -5.96
N ASP A 238 10.37 22.19 -5.92
CA ASP A 238 10.63 23.51 -5.35
C ASP A 238 10.02 24.62 -6.20
N ARG A 239 10.10 24.50 -7.53
CA ARG A 239 9.44 25.45 -8.46
C ARG A 239 7.92 25.39 -8.32
N TRP A 240 7.36 24.18 -8.21
CA TRP A 240 5.94 24.02 -7.89
C TRP A 240 5.59 24.73 -6.59
N ALA A 241 6.30 24.46 -5.49
CA ALA A 241 6.04 25.04 -4.18
C ALA A 241 6.16 26.57 -4.18
N ALA A 242 7.13 27.12 -4.92
CA ALA A 242 7.29 28.56 -5.09
C ALA A 242 6.12 29.21 -5.87
N ALA A 243 5.53 28.49 -6.83
CA ALA A 243 4.44 29.00 -7.67
C ALA A 243 3.06 28.90 -7.00
N THR A 244 2.81 27.86 -6.19
CA THR A 244 1.47 27.60 -5.62
C THR A 244 1.37 27.77 -4.10
N GLY A 245 2.51 27.80 -3.40
CA GLY A 245 2.54 27.60 -1.96
C GLY A 245 2.36 26.13 -1.55
N PRO A 246 2.47 25.83 -0.25
CA PRO A 246 2.47 24.47 0.28
C PRO A 246 1.07 23.82 0.21
N GLN A 247 1.04 22.51 0.03
CA GLN A 247 -0.17 21.68 0.02
C GLN A 247 0.18 20.36 0.70
N PHE A 248 -0.62 19.89 1.66
CA PHE A 248 -0.23 18.76 2.53
C PHE A 248 0.44 17.60 1.77
N GLY A 249 -0.18 17.07 0.71
CA GLY A 249 0.35 15.89 0.02
C GLY A 249 1.63 16.16 -0.79
N ARG A 250 1.74 17.34 -1.39
CA ARG A 250 2.90 17.71 -2.22
C ARG A 250 4.07 18.20 -1.37
N THR A 251 3.80 18.94 -0.30
CA THR A 251 4.79 19.31 0.72
C THR A 251 5.33 18.07 1.45
N ARG A 252 4.50 17.04 1.70
CA ARG A 252 4.98 15.73 2.18
C ARG A 252 6.00 15.14 1.20
N ARG A 253 5.69 15.16 -0.10
CA ARG A 253 6.59 14.62 -1.14
C ARG A 253 7.91 15.39 -1.20
N GLN A 254 7.85 16.72 -1.08
CA GLN A 254 9.04 17.57 -0.97
C GLN A 254 9.88 17.17 0.26
N ALA A 255 9.25 16.97 1.42
CA ALA A 255 9.94 16.54 2.63
C ALA A 255 10.66 15.19 2.47
N LEU A 256 10.04 14.23 1.77
CA LEU A 256 10.65 12.92 1.48
C LEU A 256 11.87 13.06 0.56
N ILE A 257 11.76 13.87 -0.51
CA ILE A 257 12.89 14.15 -1.42
C ILE A 257 14.05 14.78 -0.64
N GLU A 258 13.78 15.77 0.21
CA GLU A 258 14.82 16.40 1.02
C GLU A 258 15.46 15.42 2.01
N ARG A 259 14.69 14.50 2.59
CA ARG A 259 15.20 13.45 3.48
C ARG A 259 16.15 12.51 2.74
N GLU A 260 15.78 12.07 1.54
CA GLU A 260 16.62 11.19 0.71
C GLU A 260 17.90 11.89 0.23
N LEU A 261 17.85 13.21 0.05
CA LEU A 261 19.03 14.04 -0.25
C LEU A 261 19.88 14.37 1.00
N GLY A 262 19.50 13.89 2.19
CA GLY A 262 20.22 14.13 3.44
C GLY A 262 19.96 15.50 4.09
N ASN A 263 18.99 16.27 3.59
CA ASN A 263 18.63 17.59 4.12
C ASN A 263 17.63 17.47 5.28
N ASP A 264 18.03 16.78 6.34
CA ASP A 264 17.17 16.36 7.45
C ASP A 264 16.40 17.50 8.13
N THR A 265 17.05 18.64 8.35
CA THR A 265 16.41 19.80 8.99
C THR A 265 15.28 20.35 8.13
N LEU A 266 15.48 20.42 6.81
CA LEU A 266 14.46 20.92 5.88
C LEU A 266 13.34 19.89 5.70
N ALA A 267 13.69 18.61 5.59
CA ALA A 267 12.73 17.51 5.53
C ALA A 267 11.77 17.54 6.72
N HIS A 268 12.29 17.62 7.95
CA HIS A 268 11.46 17.70 9.16
C HIS A 268 10.52 18.92 9.13
N ARG A 269 11.04 20.10 8.77
CA ARG A 269 10.23 21.32 8.69
C ARG A 269 9.09 21.16 7.69
N LEU A 270 9.37 20.69 6.49
CA LEU A 270 8.37 20.47 5.44
C LEU A 270 7.34 19.41 5.85
N MET A 271 7.79 18.34 6.51
CA MET A 271 6.90 17.30 7.01
C MET A 271 5.96 17.84 8.11
N GLN A 272 6.46 18.70 9.00
CA GLN A 272 5.63 19.39 9.99
C GLN A 272 4.63 20.32 9.31
N THR A 273 5.05 21.12 8.33
CA THR A 273 4.13 21.96 7.54
C THR A 273 3.05 21.12 6.85
N SER A 274 3.41 19.98 6.28
CA SER A 274 2.46 19.04 5.69
C SER A 274 1.46 18.49 6.71
N LEU A 275 1.92 18.16 7.92
CA LEU A 275 1.08 17.69 9.02
C LEU A 275 0.08 18.76 9.46
N ASP A 276 0.52 19.99 9.63
CA ASP A 276 -0.34 21.09 10.05
C ASP A 276 -1.44 21.37 9.00
N LEU A 277 -1.07 21.40 7.71
CA LEU A 277 -2.02 21.53 6.61
C LEU A 277 -2.99 20.34 6.52
N ALA A 278 -2.54 19.12 6.81
CA ALA A 278 -3.41 17.95 6.84
C ALA A 278 -4.42 18.02 8.00
N ARG A 279 -4.01 18.55 9.16
CA ARG A 279 -4.89 18.80 10.31
C ARG A 279 -5.94 19.86 10.01
N GLU A 280 -5.53 20.98 9.42
CA GLU A 280 -6.45 22.03 8.97
C GLU A 280 -7.47 21.49 7.95
N ALA A 281 -7.04 20.61 7.05
CA ALA A 281 -7.91 19.97 6.06
C ALA A 281 -8.75 18.80 6.62
N GLY A 282 -8.57 18.40 7.89
CA GLY A 282 -9.23 17.24 8.47
C GLY A 282 -8.89 15.91 7.76
N ASN A 283 -7.69 15.79 7.17
CA ASN A 283 -7.28 14.63 6.40
C ASN A 283 -6.49 13.62 7.26
N ASP A 284 -7.22 12.75 7.95
CA ASP A 284 -6.64 11.78 8.89
C ASP A 284 -5.62 10.83 8.25
N HIS A 285 -5.75 10.52 6.96
CA HIS A 285 -4.78 9.65 6.28
C HIS A 285 -3.40 10.31 6.23
N TYR A 286 -3.32 11.57 5.79
CA TYR A 286 -2.05 12.30 5.72
C TYR A 286 -1.51 12.66 7.10
N ILE A 287 -2.38 12.95 8.08
CA ILE A 287 -1.98 13.12 9.48
C ILE A 287 -1.20 11.89 9.96
N ARG A 288 -1.78 10.69 9.84
CA ARG A 288 -1.13 9.44 10.25
C ARG A 288 0.19 9.19 9.52
N MET A 289 0.24 9.42 8.22
CA MET A 289 1.46 9.23 7.42
C MET A 289 2.58 10.19 7.85
N ASN A 290 2.25 11.45 8.10
CA ASN A 290 3.21 12.48 8.48
C ASN A 290 3.72 12.26 9.90
N GLU A 291 2.85 11.97 10.85
CA GLU A 291 3.21 11.63 12.24
C GLU A 291 4.13 10.40 12.29
N ARG A 292 3.83 9.36 11.50
CA ARG A 292 4.70 8.20 11.35
C ARG A 292 6.08 8.58 10.83
N SER A 293 6.14 9.41 9.79
CA SER A 293 7.42 9.80 9.18
C SER A 293 8.28 10.61 10.15
N LEU A 294 7.69 11.61 10.82
CA LEU A 294 8.38 12.41 11.84
C LEU A 294 8.90 11.54 12.98
N ARG A 295 8.09 10.58 13.44
CA ARG A 295 8.51 9.61 14.46
C ARG A 295 9.70 8.80 13.99
N GLU A 296 9.62 8.14 12.82
CA GLU A 296 10.73 7.31 12.32
C GLU A 296 12.01 8.12 12.11
N TRP A 297 11.89 9.37 11.66
CA TRP A 297 13.06 10.23 11.43
C TRP A 297 13.73 10.71 12.72
N SER A 298 12.99 10.71 13.84
CA SER A 298 13.52 11.06 15.17
C SER A 298 14.25 9.90 15.88
N ARG A 299 14.12 8.67 15.37
CA ARG A 299 14.72 7.47 15.96
C ARG A 299 16.07 7.19 15.33
N GLU A 300 17.09 6.94 16.15
CA GLU A 300 18.42 6.56 15.67
C GLU A 300 18.66 5.06 15.94
N PRO A 301 18.92 4.22 14.94
CA PRO A 301 19.21 2.81 15.17
C PRO A 301 20.49 2.63 16.02
N VAL A 302 20.46 1.67 16.94
CA VAL A 302 21.62 1.32 17.78
C VAL A 302 22.08 -0.09 17.46
N ASP A 303 23.39 -0.32 17.45
CA ASP A 303 23.99 -1.66 17.33
C ASP A 303 23.84 -2.44 18.65
N LEU A 304 22.61 -2.84 18.94
CA LEU A 304 22.22 -3.63 20.09
C LEU A 304 21.07 -4.56 19.70
N LEU A 305 21.25 -5.86 19.87
CA LEU A 305 20.21 -6.84 19.56
C LEU A 305 19.03 -6.71 20.55
N PRO A 306 17.78 -6.79 20.07
CA PRO A 306 16.57 -6.78 20.90
C PRO A 306 16.62 -7.74 22.10
N ASP A 307 16.98 -9.01 21.86
CA ASP A 307 17.09 -10.02 22.92
C ASP A 307 18.16 -9.67 23.96
N THR A 308 19.23 -9.00 23.53
CA THR A 308 20.30 -8.56 24.44
C THR A 308 19.83 -7.42 25.33
N LEU A 309 19.11 -6.44 24.76
CA LEU A 309 18.49 -5.37 25.52
C LEU A 309 17.50 -5.94 26.55
N LEU A 310 16.58 -6.79 26.11
CA LEU A 310 15.58 -7.39 26.98
C LEU A 310 16.23 -8.23 28.09
N SER A 311 17.20 -9.07 27.76
CA SER A 311 17.92 -9.90 28.75
C SER A 311 18.65 -9.06 29.80
N ARG A 312 19.24 -7.92 29.41
CA ARG A 312 19.89 -6.99 30.35
C ARG A 312 18.87 -6.32 31.26
N SER A 313 17.74 -5.90 30.70
CA SER A 313 16.64 -5.31 31.48
C SER A 313 16.04 -6.32 32.47
N ILE A 314 15.75 -7.54 32.03
CA ILE A 314 15.27 -8.62 32.92
C ILE A 314 16.26 -8.88 34.06
N ARG A 315 17.57 -8.91 33.79
CA ARG A 315 18.57 -9.08 34.85
C ARG A 315 18.59 -7.94 35.86
N TYR A 316 18.29 -6.72 35.42
CA TYR A 316 18.15 -5.57 36.32
C TYR A 316 16.92 -5.71 37.22
N HIS A 317 15.77 -6.06 36.64
CA HIS A 317 14.50 -6.15 37.37
C HIS A 317 14.31 -7.46 38.16
N ASP A 318 15.01 -8.53 37.79
CA ASP A 318 15.01 -9.81 38.49
C ASP A 318 16.45 -10.32 38.70
N PRO A 319 17.24 -9.68 39.58
CA PRO A 319 18.63 -10.03 39.79
C PRO A 319 18.82 -11.41 40.43
N ARG A 320 17.77 -11.96 41.06
CA ARG A 320 17.79 -13.27 41.73
C ARG A 320 17.14 -14.38 40.92
N GLY A 321 16.55 -14.08 39.76
CA GLY A 321 15.88 -15.07 38.92
C GLY A 321 14.66 -15.69 39.60
N VAL A 322 13.89 -14.90 40.34
CA VAL A 322 12.69 -15.33 41.09
C VAL A 322 11.39 -15.20 40.30
N TRP A 323 11.40 -14.50 39.17
CA TRP A 323 10.23 -14.35 38.28
C TRP A 323 9.64 -15.71 37.89
N GLY A 324 8.33 -15.87 38.10
CA GLY A 324 7.60 -17.12 37.81
C GLY A 324 7.91 -18.30 38.74
N ARG A 325 8.84 -18.18 39.70
CA ARG A 325 9.20 -19.25 40.64
C ARG A 325 8.50 -19.14 41.99
N GLN A 326 8.08 -17.95 42.36
CA GLN A 326 7.38 -17.67 43.61
C GLN A 326 6.33 -16.58 43.43
N PRO A 327 5.29 -16.54 44.29
CA PRO A 327 4.36 -15.43 44.32
C PRO A 327 5.07 -14.14 44.76
N TYR A 328 4.55 -13.00 44.30
CA TYR A 328 4.93 -11.69 44.80
C TYR A 328 3.67 -10.84 45.05
N GLY A 329 3.72 -9.98 46.06
CA GLY A 329 2.57 -9.20 46.48
C GLY A 329 2.92 -7.82 47.00
N PHE A 330 2.03 -6.87 46.76
CA PHE A 330 2.23 -5.45 47.07
C PHE A 330 0.88 -4.73 47.12
N TRP A 331 0.89 -3.50 47.65
CA TRP A 331 -0.28 -2.64 47.69
C TRP A 331 -0.11 -1.46 46.74
N LEU A 332 -1.19 -1.10 46.07
CA LEU A 332 -1.28 0.02 45.14
C LEU A 332 -2.24 1.08 45.64
N SER A 333 -1.80 2.33 45.62
CA SER A 333 -2.65 3.51 45.65
C SER A 333 -2.88 3.98 44.23
N GLU A 334 -4.11 3.84 43.73
CA GLU A 334 -4.51 4.16 42.37
C GLU A 334 -5.41 5.41 42.36
N SER A 335 -4.98 6.46 41.66
CA SER A 335 -5.63 7.76 41.62
C SER A 335 -6.03 8.14 40.20
N ARG A 336 -7.16 8.83 40.05
CA ARG A 336 -7.64 9.39 38.78
C ARG A 336 -8.04 10.86 39.00
N PRO A 337 -7.87 11.76 38.01
CA PRO A 337 -8.25 13.16 38.15
C PRO A 337 -9.71 13.33 38.60
N GLY A 338 -9.92 14.02 39.72
CA GLY A 338 -11.26 14.31 40.26
C GLY A 338 -12.00 13.13 40.91
N GLY A 339 -11.34 11.98 41.09
CA GLY A 339 -11.92 10.78 41.74
C GLY A 339 -11.28 10.45 43.09
N ASP A 340 -11.92 9.53 43.81
CA ASP A 340 -11.36 8.95 45.03
C ASP A 340 -10.14 8.07 44.73
N THR A 341 -9.24 7.97 45.70
CA THR A 341 -8.11 7.03 45.63
C THR A 341 -8.57 5.63 45.97
N ARG A 342 -8.19 4.66 45.13
CA ARG A 342 -8.46 3.24 45.32
C ARG A 342 -7.23 2.55 45.84
N LEU A 343 -7.38 1.78 46.92
CA LEU A 343 -6.30 0.97 47.47
C LEU A 343 -6.49 -0.48 47.04
N THR A 344 -5.51 -1.06 46.36
CA THR A 344 -5.56 -2.43 45.83
C THR A 344 -4.35 -3.24 46.31
N GLY A 345 -4.58 -4.25 47.14
CA GLY A 345 -3.61 -5.28 47.49
C GLY A 345 -3.62 -6.39 46.44
N LEU A 346 -2.45 -6.81 45.97
CA LEU A 346 -2.28 -7.81 44.93
C LEU A 346 -1.36 -8.94 45.42
N THR A 347 -1.64 -10.15 44.99
CA THR A 347 -0.71 -11.29 45.02
C THR A 347 -0.80 -11.99 43.67
N LEU A 348 0.34 -12.09 43.00
CA LEU A 348 0.46 -12.63 41.65
C LEU A 348 1.42 -13.82 41.67
N SER A 349 1.07 -14.89 40.97
CA SER A 349 1.91 -16.09 40.81
C SER A 349 2.05 -16.44 39.33
N PRO A 350 2.95 -15.81 38.57
CA PRO A 350 3.03 -15.97 37.12
C PRO A 350 3.26 -17.44 36.68
N GLY A 351 3.96 -18.22 37.50
CA GLY A 351 4.25 -19.63 37.21
C GLY A 351 3.07 -20.59 37.35
N THR A 352 2.09 -20.27 38.19
CA THR A 352 0.89 -21.10 38.42
C THR A 352 -0.39 -20.50 37.86
N GLY A 353 -0.40 -19.19 37.61
CA GLY A 353 -1.60 -18.44 37.24
C GLY A 353 -2.50 -18.08 38.42
N ASP A 354 -2.05 -18.34 39.66
CA ASP A 354 -2.80 -17.98 40.87
C ASP A 354 -2.79 -16.46 41.08
N PHE A 355 -3.91 -15.97 41.62
CA PHE A 355 -4.20 -14.55 41.76
C PHE A 355 -5.00 -14.28 43.03
N ALA A 356 -4.65 -13.22 43.75
CA ALA A 356 -5.51 -12.64 44.76
C ALA A 356 -5.48 -11.11 44.67
N LEU A 357 -6.65 -10.51 44.80
CA LEU A 357 -6.84 -9.07 44.79
C LEU A 357 -7.75 -8.69 45.96
N GLN A 358 -7.37 -7.63 46.65
CA GLN A 358 -8.14 -7.00 47.70
C GLN A 358 -8.24 -5.50 47.42
N GLN A 359 -9.45 -4.98 47.22
CA GLN A 359 -9.66 -3.61 46.77
C GLN A 359 -10.59 -2.84 47.70
N TYR A 360 -10.15 -1.63 48.06
CA TYR A 360 -10.88 -0.65 48.85
C TYR A 360 -11.15 0.60 48.02
N SER A 361 -12.43 0.92 47.81
CA SER A 361 -12.83 2.10 47.02
C SER A 361 -14.21 2.57 47.47
N GLY A 362 -14.37 3.87 47.78
CA GLY A 362 -15.67 4.46 48.11
C GLY A 362 -16.43 3.73 49.24
N GLY A 363 -15.70 3.28 50.27
CA GLY A 363 -16.26 2.51 51.40
C GLY A 363 -16.60 1.05 51.11
N LYS A 364 -16.30 0.54 49.90
CA LYS A 364 -16.49 -0.87 49.53
C LYS A 364 -15.18 -1.63 49.66
N ARG A 365 -15.25 -2.85 50.20
CA ARG A 365 -14.17 -3.85 50.17
C ARG A 365 -14.57 -5.01 49.27
N ILE A 366 -13.76 -5.29 48.26
CA ILE A 366 -13.92 -6.42 47.32
C ILE A 366 -12.68 -7.29 47.40
N GLU A 367 -12.86 -8.60 47.44
CA GLU A 367 -11.78 -9.57 47.29
C GLU A 367 -12.13 -10.53 46.16
N LEU A 368 -11.16 -10.78 45.28
CA LEU A 368 -11.26 -11.74 44.19
C LEU A 368 -10.03 -12.65 44.25
N SER A 369 -10.21 -13.95 44.07
CA SER A 369 -9.09 -14.87 44.04
C SER A 369 -9.32 -16.02 43.07
N ILE A 370 -8.24 -16.46 42.43
CA ILE A 370 -8.15 -17.68 41.65
C ILE A 370 -6.98 -18.46 42.25
N GLN A 371 -7.24 -19.63 42.85
CA GLN A 371 -6.20 -20.50 43.40
C GLN A 371 -6.42 -21.92 42.90
N ASN A 372 -5.40 -22.54 42.31
CA ASN A 372 -5.51 -23.87 41.71
C ASN A 372 -6.71 -23.99 40.75
N ASP A 373 -6.92 -22.94 39.94
CA ASP A 373 -8.06 -22.78 39.03
C ASP A 373 -9.45 -22.68 39.71
N GLU A 374 -9.52 -22.55 41.02
CA GLU A 374 -10.78 -22.29 41.74
C GLU A 374 -10.98 -20.79 41.98
N PHE A 375 -12.11 -20.27 41.50
CA PHE A 375 -12.52 -18.89 41.70
C PHE A 375 -13.30 -18.72 43.00
N SER A 376 -12.93 -17.69 43.78
CA SER A 376 -13.68 -17.23 44.94
C SER A 376 -13.72 -15.70 45.02
N TYR A 377 -14.72 -15.17 45.73
CA TYR A 377 -14.86 -13.75 45.99
C TYR A 377 -15.31 -13.47 47.42
N ARG A 378 -15.07 -12.25 47.90
CA ARG A 378 -15.76 -11.68 49.07
C ARG A 378 -16.18 -10.25 48.81
N TYR A 379 -17.34 -9.87 49.34
CA TYR A 379 -17.81 -8.49 49.34
C TYR A 379 -18.11 -8.07 50.77
N GLN A 380 -17.42 -7.03 51.25
CA GLN A 380 -17.46 -6.61 52.65
C GLN A 380 -17.18 -7.77 53.65
N GLY A 381 -16.35 -8.73 53.24
CA GLY A 381 -15.98 -9.91 54.05
C GLY A 381 -16.87 -11.15 53.84
N GLU A 382 -18.05 -10.98 53.25
CA GLU A 382 -19.03 -12.05 53.02
C GLU A 382 -18.80 -12.78 51.69
N SER A 383 -18.92 -14.11 51.70
CA SER A 383 -18.82 -14.97 50.50
C SER A 383 -20.18 -15.25 49.85
N GLU A 384 -21.28 -15.07 50.56
CA GLU A 384 -22.64 -15.24 50.05
C GLU A 384 -23.33 -13.87 49.99
N VAL A 385 -23.55 -13.35 48.79
CA VAL A 385 -24.24 -12.08 48.57
C VAL A 385 -25.34 -12.24 47.52
N SER A 386 -26.30 -11.31 47.50
CA SER A 386 -27.40 -11.38 46.54
C SER A 386 -26.93 -11.28 45.08
N ASP A 387 -27.67 -11.88 44.15
CA ASP A 387 -27.42 -11.79 42.70
C ASP A 387 -27.34 -10.34 42.19
N SER A 388 -28.05 -9.42 42.84
CA SER A 388 -27.99 -7.99 42.54
C SER A 388 -26.61 -7.42 42.85
N LEU A 389 -26.04 -7.75 44.02
CA LEU A 389 -24.71 -7.31 44.44
C LEU A 389 -23.60 -7.96 43.61
N LEU A 390 -23.73 -9.25 43.28
CA LEU A 390 -22.81 -9.96 42.37
C LEU A 390 -22.66 -9.22 41.04
N ARG A 391 -23.79 -8.92 40.38
CA ARG A 391 -23.81 -8.21 39.09
C ARG A 391 -23.35 -6.77 39.21
N ALA A 392 -23.82 -6.04 40.22
CA ALA A 392 -23.51 -4.62 40.41
C ALA A 392 -22.02 -4.37 40.66
N ASN A 393 -21.32 -5.32 41.30
CA ASN A 393 -19.89 -5.18 41.62
C ASN A 393 -18.99 -6.09 40.76
N ARG A 394 -19.55 -6.78 39.76
CA ARG A 394 -18.82 -7.66 38.82
C ARG A 394 -17.94 -8.71 39.54
N LEU A 395 -18.51 -9.36 40.55
CA LEU A 395 -17.84 -10.39 41.35
C LEU A 395 -17.86 -11.73 40.60
N THR A 396 -17.15 -11.80 39.48
CA THR A 396 -17.16 -12.97 38.58
C THR A 396 -15.75 -13.45 38.26
N ARG A 397 -15.64 -14.71 37.83
CA ARG A 397 -14.39 -15.33 37.39
C ARG A 397 -13.77 -14.53 36.24
N GLU A 398 -14.57 -14.15 35.25
CA GLU A 398 -14.10 -13.45 34.05
C GLU A 398 -13.47 -12.10 34.42
N ARG A 399 -14.02 -11.41 35.43
CA ARG A 399 -13.43 -10.17 35.95
C ARG A 399 -12.12 -10.42 36.68
N ALA A 400 -12.04 -11.50 37.46
CA ALA A 400 -10.81 -11.88 38.16
C ALA A 400 -9.70 -12.27 37.18
N GLU A 401 -10.00 -13.04 36.13
CA GLU A 401 -9.07 -13.40 35.06
C GLU A 401 -8.60 -12.15 34.30
N LEU A 402 -9.51 -11.27 33.89
CA LEU A 402 -9.16 -10.00 33.24
C LEU A 402 -8.22 -9.14 34.11
N LEU A 403 -8.49 -9.05 35.41
CA LEU A 403 -7.66 -8.28 36.34
C LEU A 403 -6.32 -8.96 36.60
N ARG A 404 -6.30 -10.29 36.73
CA ARG A 404 -5.06 -11.08 36.81
C ARG A 404 -4.20 -10.76 35.61
N ASP A 405 -4.70 -10.95 34.40
CA ASP A 405 -3.93 -10.81 33.17
C ASP A 405 -3.45 -9.35 33.00
N TYR A 406 -4.29 -8.37 33.35
CA TYR A 406 -3.92 -6.94 33.33
C TYR A 406 -2.77 -6.61 34.30
N TYR A 407 -2.88 -7.00 35.57
CA TYR A 407 -1.86 -6.70 36.58
C TYR A 407 -0.60 -7.56 36.40
N ASP A 408 -0.74 -8.83 36.06
CA ASP A 408 0.38 -9.74 35.74
C ASP A 408 1.21 -9.19 34.58
N TYR A 409 0.57 -8.71 33.52
CA TYR A 409 1.27 -8.06 32.42
C TYR A 409 1.98 -6.78 32.89
N LEU A 410 1.25 -5.78 33.39
CA LEU A 410 1.82 -4.45 33.68
C LEU A 410 2.88 -4.45 34.79
N TRP A 411 2.72 -5.30 35.79
CA TRP A 411 3.64 -5.41 36.93
C TRP A 411 4.62 -6.57 36.79
N GLY A 412 4.52 -7.34 35.71
CA GLY A 412 5.52 -8.29 35.28
C GLY A 412 6.49 -7.76 34.22
N LEU A 413 6.28 -6.55 33.70
CA LEU A 413 7.23 -5.92 32.79
C LEU A 413 8.56 -5.60 33.51
N PRO A 414 9.71 -5.81 32.84
CA PRO A 414 9.88 -6.25 31.46
C PRO A 414 9.88 -7.78 31.26
N MET A 415 9.82 -8.60 32.30
CA MET A 415 9.90 -10.07 32.21
C MET A 415 8.81 -10.67 31.31
N LYS A 416 7.60 -10.11 31.33
CA LYS A 416 6.48 -10.51 30.46
C LYS A 416 6.77 -10.37 28.96
N LEU A 417 7.77 -9.58 28.55
CA LEU A 417 8.19 -9.49 27.15
C LEU A 417 8.93 -10.74 26.65
N SER A 418 9.21 -11.70 27.54
CA SER A 418 9.75 -13.02 27.17
C SER A 418 8.66 -14.07 26.93
N ASP A 419 7.38 -13.73 27.15
CA ASP A 419 6.27 -14.66 26.98
C ASP A 419 6.04 -15.00 25.51
N ALA A 420 5.54 -16.21 25.27
CA ALA A 420 5.13 -16.66 23.94
C ALA A 420 4.07 -15.71 23.35
N GLY A 421 4.18 -15.40 22.07
CA GLY A 421 3.33 -14.42 21.39
C GLY A 421 3.91 -13.00 21.33
N THR A 422 4.97 -12.72 22.10
CA THR A 422 5.73 -11.46 22.02
C THR A 422 6.66 -11.46 20.81
N LEU A 423 6.53 -10.46 19.93
CA LEU A 423 7.30 -10.32 18.70
C LEU A 423 8.18 -9.07 18.78
N LEU A 424 9.42 -9.26 19.24
CA LEU A 424 10.42 -8.18 19.27
C LEU A 424 10.78 -7.74 17.84
N GLN A 425 10.72 -6.44 17.57
CA GLN A 425 11.15 -5.91 16.29
C GLN A 425 12.69 -5.92 16.18
N PRO A 426 13.25 -6.04 14.96
CA PRO A 426 14.67 -6.38 14.77
C PRO A 426 15.67 -5.28 15.15
N ARG A 427 15.21 -4.07 15.48
CA ARG A 427 16.07 -2.91 15.74
C ARG A 427 15.70 -2.21 17.04
N VAL A 428 16.73 -1.98 17.86
CA VAL A 428 16.67 -1.04 18.99
C VAL A 428 16.99 0.35 18.48
N HIS A 429 16.29 1.35 19.00
CA HIS A 429 16.52 2.75 18.64
C HIS A 429 16.88 3.58 19.85
N ARG A 430 17.73 4.58 19.66
CA ARG A 430 17.91 5.69 20.60
C ARG A 430 16.85 6.73 20.30
N VAL A 431 16.18 7.19 21.34
CA VAL A 431 15.11 8.18 21.25
C VAL A 431 15.26 9.22 22.33
N TRP A 432 14.86 10.46 22.03
CA TRP A 432 14.69 11.48 23.04
C TRP A 432 13.27 11.42 23.59
N TYR A 433 13.13 11.17 24.88
CA TYR A 433 11.84 10.99 25.52
C TYR A 433 11.85 11.58 26.94
N ASP A 434 10.86 12.42 27.22
CA ASP A 434 10.72 13.15 28.49
C ASP A 434 12.00 13.86 28.97
N GLY A 435 12.67 14.55 28.03
CA GLY A 435 13.89 15.32 28.31
C GLY A 435 15.13 14.46 28.56
N ARG A 436 15.07 13.15 28.30
CA ARG A 436 16.18 12.22 28.48
C ARG A 436 16.37 11.35 27.24
N GLU A 437 17.56 10.82 27.10
CA GLU A 437 17.87 9.85 26.07
C GLU A 437 17.55 8.44 26.57
N MET A 438 16.84 7.66 25.76
CA MET A 438 16.39 6.31 26.10
C MET A 438 16.68 5.33 24.97
N LEU A 439 16.75 4.04 25.29
CA LEU A 439 16.67 2.96 24.32
C LEU A 439 15.21 2.53 24.16
N GLU A 440 14.72 2.51 22.93
CA GLU A 440 13.36 2.08 22.58
C GLU A 440 13.40 0.70 21.92
N LEU A 441 12.61 -0.22 22.48
CA LEU A 441 12.31 -1.53 21.91
C LEU A 441 10.87 -1.54 21.40
N GLU A 442 10.69 -1.73 20.10
CA GLU A 442 9.37 -1.93 19.52
C GLU A 442 8.97 -3.40 19.60
N VAL A 443 7.73 -3.64 20.02
CA VAL A 443 7.18 -4.96 20.30
C VAL A 443 5.80 -5.05 19.70
N HIS A 444 5.58 -6.10 18.92
CA HIS A 444 4.26 -6.47 18.40
C HIS A 444 3.81 -7.76 19.09
N TYR A 445 2.55 -8.10 18.91
CA TYR A 445 1.99 -9.33 19.44
C TYR A 445 1.36 -10.15 18.33
N THR A 446 1.23 -11.46 18.55
CA THR A 446 0.44 -12.29 17.66
C THR A 446 -1.03 -11.84 17.67
N PRO A 447 -1.78 -12.04 16.57
CA PRO A 447 -3.15 -11.51 16.44
C PRO A 447 -4.13 -11.95 17.53
N ASP A 448 -3.90 -13.13 18.13
CA ASP A 448 -4.64 -13.70 19.24
C ASP A 448 -4.34 -13.04 20.60
N THR A 449 -3.19 -12.37 20.71
CA THR A 449 -2.76 -11.67 21.93
C THR A 449 -3.12 -10.18 21.90
N GLY A 450 -2.85 -9.48 20.79
CA GLY A 450 -3.15 -8.05 20.69
C GLY A 450 -2.80 -7.43 19.33
N GLY A 451 -3.55 -6.39 18.94
CA GLY A 451 -3.35 -5.67 17.68
C GLY A 451 -2.60 -4.35 17.79
N ASP A 452 -2.21 -3.96 19.01
CA ASP A 452 -1.53 -2.70 19.28
C ASP A 452 -0.02 -2.81 19.08
N VAL A 453 0.61 -1.69 18.74
CA VAL A 453 2.07 -1.60 18.61
C VAL A 453 2.63 -0.98 19.86
N TRP A 454 3.50 -1.70 20.56
CA TRP A 454 4.09 -1.29 21.83
C TRP A 454 5.53 -0.84 21.67
N PHE A 455 5.94 0.11 22.51
CA PHE A 455 7.30 0.63 22.59
C PHE A 455 7.70 0.72 24.05
N PHE A 456 8.76 0.02 24.42
CA PHE A 456 9.31 0.01 25.77
C PHE A 456 10.59 0.82 25.80
N LEU A 457 10.71 1.68 26.80
CA LEU A 457 11.80 2.64 26.96
C LEU A 457 12.68 2.21 28.12
N PHE A 458 13.98 2.10 27.85
CA PHE A 458 14.97 1.63 28.80
C PHE A 458 16.07 2.67 28.99
N ASP A 459 16.56 2.76 30.22
CA ASP A 459 17.75 3.54 30.53
C ASP A 459 18.95 3.00 29.73
N PRO A 460 19.73 3.85 29.05
CA PRO A 460 20.82 3.41 28.18
C PRO A 460 22.01 2.82 28.93
N VAL A 461 22.11 3.02 30.24
CA VAL A 461 23.23 2.59 31.08
C VAL A 461 22.85 1.37 31.92
N SER A 462 21.76 1.45 32.69
CA SER A 462 21.32 0.38 33.58
C SER A 462 20.42 -0.66 32.89
N TYR A 463 19.81 -0.29 31.76
CA TYR A 463 18.76 -1.07 31.08
C TYR A 463 17.47 -1.22 31.88
N ALA A 464 17.29 -0.44 32.96
CA ALA A 464 16.04 -0.38 33.69
C ALA A 464 14.92 0.14 32.78
N LEU A 465 13.73 -0.46 32.87
CA LEU A 465 12.52 0.01 32.20
C LEU A 465 12.08 1.35 32.81
N GLN A 466 12.03 2.40 31.99
CA GLN A 466 11.72 3.79 32.38
C GLN A 466 10.36 4.26 31.89
N GLY A 467 9.76 3.56 30.93
CA GLY A 467 8.46 3.92 30.40
C GLY A 467 8.03 2.99 29.29
N TYR A 468 6.80 3.14 28.86
CA TYR A 468 6.30 2.46 27.66
C TYR A 468 5.12 3.21 27.08
N ARG A 469 4.86 2.99 25.80
CA ARG A 469 3.71 3.55 25.08
C ARG A 469 3.18 2.54 24.10
N PHE A 470 1.92 2.69 23.74
CA PHE A 470 1.34 1.94 22.64
C PHE A 470 0.45 2.82 21.79
N TYR A 471 0.24 2.41 20.56
CA TYR A 471 -0.78 2.99 19.70
C TYR A 471 -1.56 1.91 18.98
N HIS A 472 -2.81 2.22 18.66
CA HIS A 472 -3.67 1.35 17.86
C HIS A 472 -3.18 1.36 16.41
N ALA A 473 -2.79 0.20 15.88
CA ALA A 473 -2.20 0.10 14.54
C ALA A 473 -3.07 0.72 13.44
N ALA A 474 -4.40 0.62 13.58
CA ALA A 474 -5.38 1.20 12.67
C ALA A 474 -5.48 2.73 12.76
N GLU A 475 -5.19 3.32 13.93
CA GLU A 475 -5.36 4.75 14.21
C GLU A 475 -4.05 5.55 14.13
N GLY A 476 -2.91 4.86 14.19
CA GLY A 476 -1.58 5.45 13.99
C GLY A 476 -0.94 6.05 15.24
N PRO A 477 0.27 6.62 15.12
CA PRO A 477 1.16 6.90 16.26
C PRO A 477 0.68 7.92 17.29
N ALA A 478 -0.33 8.74 16.95
CA ALA A 478 -0.93 9.68 17.90
C ALA A 478 -2.04 9.06 18.78
N SER A 479 -2.44 7.80 18.52
CA SER A 479 -3.44 7.09 19.33
C SER A 479 -2.82 6.42 20.57
N GLY A 480 -3.68 5.82 21.39
CA GLY A 480 -3.27 5.07 22.57
C GLY A 480 -2.76 5.93 23.72
N GLU A 481 -1.92 5.32 24.54
CA GLU A 481 -1.44 5.90 25.80
C GLU A 481 0.07 5.75 25.93
N TYR A 482 0.64 6.58 26.78
CA TYR A 482 2.00 6.43 27.26
C TYR A 482 2.06 6.47 28.78
N ILE A 483 2.99 5.71 29.32
CA ILE A 483 3.17 5.50 30.75
C ILE A 483 4.61 5.86 31.11
N LEU A 484 4.77 6.81 32.03
CA LEU A 484 6.05 7.17 32.63
C LEU A 484 6.24 6.40 33.93
N LEU A 485 7.44 5.87 34.13
CA LEU A 485 7.81 5.13 35.33
C LEU A 485 8.73 5.96 36.20
N GLU A 486 8.39 6.03 37.48
CA GLU A 486 9.17 6.76 38.48
C GLU A 486 9.38 5.90 39.72
N ASP A 487 10.53 6.08 40.37
CA ASP A 487 10.97 5.36 41.56
C ASP A 487 11.01 3.83 41.39
N GLU A 488 11.65 3.14 42.34
CA GLU A 488 11.76 1.68 42.35
C GLU A 488 11.30 1.12 43.70
N ALA A 489 10.69 -0.06 43.65
CA ALA A 489 10.30 -0.84 44.82
C ALA A 489 10.91 -2.24 44.73
N GLU A 490 11.56 -2.69 45.81
CA GLU A 490 11.97 -4.08 45.97
C GLU A 490 10.78 -4.89 46.52
N ILE A 491 10.27 -5.82 45.73
CA ILE A 491 9.10 -6.65 46.07
C ILE A 491 9.52 -8.11 45.91
N GLU A 492 9.68 -8.81 47.02
CA GLU A 492 10.02 -10.24 47.05
C GLU A 492 11.24 -10.61 46.17
N GLY A 493 12.24 -9.72 46.12
CA GLY A 493 13.48 -9.90 45.34
C GLY A 493 13.42 -9.40 43.89
N LEU A 494 12.27 -8.91 43.44
CA LEU A 494 12.11 -8.17 42.17
C LEU A 494 12.32 -6.68 42.41
N ILE A 495 12.91 -5.99 41.44
CA ILE A 495 13.01 -4.53 41.41
C ILE A 495 11.99 -4.05 40.38
N LEU A 496 10.88 -3.46 40.83
CA LEU A 496 9.79 -3.02 39.95
C LEU A 496 9.60 -1.50 40.04
N PRO A 497 9.12 -0.85 38.98
CA PRO A 497 8.77 0.57 39.06
C PRO A 497 7.73 0.81 40.15
N ALA A 498 8.02 1.75 41.06
CA ALA A 498 7.14 2.04 42.18
C ALA A 498 5.94 2.90 41.77
N THR A 499 6.09 3.77 40.78
CA THR A 499 5.03 4.69 40.34
C THR A 499 4.85 4.61 38.83
N ARG A 500 3.59 4.58 38.38
CA ARG A 500 3.17 4.62 36.96
C ARG A 500 2.28 5.84 36.74
N HIS A 501 2.70 6.76 35.89
CA HIS A 501 1.89 7.90 35.45
C HIS A 501 1.33 7.65 34.06
N TRP A 502 0.01 7.72 33.91
CA TRP A 502 -0.70 7.41 32.68
C TRP A 502 -1.09 8.67 31.94
N TYR A 503 -0.90 8.69 30.62
CA TYR A 503 -1.24 9.82 29.76
C TYR A 503 -1.82 9.35 28.42
N HIS A 504 -2.75 10.13 27.88
CA HIS A 504 -3.24 9.94 26.52
C HIS A 504 -2.29 10.59 25.51
N THR A 505 -1.88 9.85 24.47
CA THR A 505 -0.83 10.29 23.52
C THR A 505 -1.19 11.57 22.78
N ARG A 506 -2.40 11.66 22.20
CA ARG A 506 -2.80 12.78 21.34
C ARG A 506 -2.87 14.13 22.04
N GLU A 507 -3.40 14.13 23.26
CA GLU A 507 -3.75 15.34 24.01
C GLU A 507 -2.73 15.67 25.10
N ASN A 508 -1.75 14.79 25.30
CA ASN A 508 -0.87 14.82 26.46
C ASN A 508 -1.65 14.88 27.79
N ARG A 509 -2.84 14.26 27.82
CA ARG A 509 -3.77 14.40 28.94
C ARG A 509 -3.45 13.37 30.00
N TYR A 510 -3.15 13.84 31.21
CA TYR A 510 -2.95 12.99 32.37
C TYR A 510 -4.23 12.20 32.73
N LEU A 511 -4.09 10.88 32.89
CA LEU A 511 -5.17 9.93 33.13
C LEU A 511 -5.21 9.42 34.57
N GLY A 512 -4.06 9.36 35.24
CA GLY A 512 -3.97 8.86 36.61
C GLY A 512 -2.59 8.37 37.00
N THR A 513 -2.47 7.96 38.26
CA THR A 513 -1.24 7.41 38.82
C THR A 513 -1.53 6.17 39.65
N ASP A 514 -0.72 5.13 39.47
CA ASP A 514 -0.73 3.93 40.30
C ASP A 514 0.63 3.85 41.02
N ARG A 515 0.60 3.82 42.36
CA ARG A 515 1.80 3.89 43.20
C ARG A 515 1.86 2.73 44.19
N VAL A 516 3.00 2.06 44.28
CA VAL A 516 3.28 1.08 45.33
C VAL A 516 3.34 1.78 46.68
N VAL A 517 2.60 1.25 47.65
CA VAL A 517 2.52 1.77 49.02
C VAL A 517 2.75 0.64 50.02
N ASP A 518 3.15 1.00 51.24
CA ASP A 518 3.21 0.03 52.34
C ASP A 518 1.78 -0.32 52.78
N GLY A 519 1.45 -1.62 52.75
CA GLY A 519 0.11 -2.16 53.03
C GLY A 519 -0.35 -2.06 54.49
N ARG A 520 0.44 -1.41 55.35
CA ARG A 520 0.11 -1.13 56.75
C ARG A 520 -0.53 0.25 56.87
N GLN A 521 -1.78 0.40 56.44
CA GLN A 521 -2.63 1.53 56.85
C GLN A 521 -3.99 1.05 57.32
#